data_AF-A0AA86NE05-F1
#
_entry.id   AF-A0AA86NE05-F1
#
_cell.length_a   1.000
_cell.length_b   1.000
_cell.length_c   1.000
_cell.angle_alpha   90.00
_cell.angle_beta   90.00
_cell.angle_gamma   90.00
#
_symmetry.space_group_name_H-M   'P 1'
#
loop_
_entity.id
_entity.type
_entity.pdbx_description
1 polymer ?
#
loop_
_entity_poly.entity_id
_entity_poly.type
_entity_poly.pdbx_seq_one_letter_code
_entity_poly.pdbx_strand_id
1 'polypeptide(L)'
;MKKFFYNQKMIMKYRKDVIANNLSIFNDESLTDIEFVENLGVTQLLIKWCSGIMINNVPQNMAELTISNCALQSIDNIGDLAQLQLLDLSKNNILRVEVLTKLNKLKTLVLNDNININLQQVGQLVQLRELSLDSIGFSEIQFLDKLTNLQFLSMNQNKITNISSISQLKQLEKLYLSENQISEISSLKTLKKLTTLILNKNIIYNFDLYNLTSLISLELNDNFLTNLHPISSLKNLQVLLLDNNNITEIYPLRNLTSLYKLNLKNNRITDLYCLKNLIHLRSLCLNKNRVINIQPLLQLNFDFLYLQHNYIQQFYKLQVENIFQDDQENAPAELKLLNSKIEAIHDVSLLQNKQCQMNNKQLFQQQIAKIGIYLQGVQNTMIQLSSIFAMSFQEEIPSQ
;
A
#
# COMPACT_ATOMS: atom_id res chain seq x y z
N MET A 1 -7.74 -39.71 46.32
CA MET A 1 -6.53 -40.09 45.56
C MET A 1 -6.71 -40.24 44.03
N LYS A 2 -7.89 -40.02 43.43
CA LYS A 2 -8.08 -40.05 41.95
C LYS A 2 -8.16 -38.67 41.26
N LYS A 3 -7.95 -37.56 41.99
CA LYS A 3 -8.04 -36.19 41.45
C LYS A 3 -6.68 -35.53 41.13
N PHE A 4 -5.56 -36.25 41.29
CA PHE A 4 -4.21 -35.66 41.26
C PHE A 4 -3.39 -35.93 39.99
N PHE A 5 -3.90 -36.70 39.01
CA PHE A 5 -3.09 -37.17 37.86
C PHE A 5 -3.48 -36.61 36.49
N TYR A 6 -4.54 -35.79 36.37
CA TYR A 6 -4.93 -35.23 35.07
C TYR A 6 -4.29 -33.86 34.74
N ASN A 7 -3.88 -33.06 35.73
CA ASN A 7 -3.36 -31.70 35.50
C ASN A 7 -1.84 -31.60 35.24
N GLN A 8 -1.04 -32.68 35.40
CA GLN A 8 0.41 -32.59 35.22
C GLN A 8 0.91 -32.89 33.79
N LYS A 9 0.06 -33.40 32.89
CA LYS A 9 0.51 -33.86 31.56
C LYS A 9 0.62 -32.76 30.50
N MET A 10 -0.21 -31.72 30.52
CA MET A 10 -0.07 -30.62 29.55
C MET A 10 1.16 -29.75 29.83
N ILE A 11 1.48 -29.50 31.10
CA ILE A 11 2.55 -28.56 31.47
C ILE A 11 3.95 -29.17 31.29
N MET A 12 4.12 -30.48 31.51
CA MET A 12 5.40 -31.13 31.22
C MET A 12 5.74 -31.11 29.72
N LYS A 13 4.73 -31.10 28.83
CA LYS A 13 4.93 -30.97 27.39
C LYS A 13 5.62 -29.62 27.08
N TYR A 14 5.09 -28.54 27.62
CA TYR A 14 5.52 -27.17 27.32
C TYR A 14 6.69 -26.65 28.15
N ARG A 15 7.02 -27.27 29.29
CA ARG A 15 8.17 -26.84 30.12
C ARG A 15 9.50 -26.87 29.35
N LYS A 16 9.63 -27.76 28.35
CA LYS A 16 10.80 -27.82 27.45
C LYS A 16 10.84 -26.69 26.42
N ASP A 17 9.68 -26.10 26.12
CA ASP A 17 9.53 -25.05 25.11
C ASP A 17 9.69 -23.64 25.71
N VAL A 18 9.91 -23.54 27.03
CA VAL A 18 10.20 -22.27 27.71
C VAL A 18 11.66 -21.89 27.44
N ILE A 19 11.85 -20.80 26.69
CA ILE A 19 13.17 -20.23 26.41
C ILE A 19 13.17 -18.80 26.94
N ALA A 20 14.10 -18.47 27.86
CA ALA A 20 14.27 -17.11 28.38
C ALA A 20 12.96 -16.46 28.90
N ASN A 21 12.14 -17.20 29.64
CA ASN A 21 10.82 -16.80 30.16
C ASN A 21 9.74 -16.58 29.09
N ASN A 22 9.96 -17.07 27.87
CA ASN A 22 9.00 -17.02 26.78
C ASN A 22 8.46 -18.41 26.50
N LEU A 23 7.14 -18.52 26.35
CA LEU A 23 6.46 -19.74 25.93
C LEU A 23 5.66 -19.48 24.66
N SER A 24 5.82 -20.35 23.66
CA SER A 24 5.09 -20.28 22.39
C SER A 24 4.36 -21.59 22.11
N ILE A 25 3.09 -21.52 21.74
CA ILE A 25 2.23 -22.66 21.46
C ILE A 25 1.50 -22.45 20.12
N PHE A 26 1.55 -23.44 19.24
CA PHE A 26 0.97 -23.37 17.90
C PHE A 26 0.23 -24.66 17.55
N ASN A 27 -0.95 -24.55 16.92
CA ASN A 27 -1.69 -25.67 16.34
C ASN A 27 -1.91 -26.86 17.30
N ASP A 28 -2.04 -26.61 18.61
CA ASP A 28 -2.32 -27.68 19.56
C ASP A 28 -3.82 -27.82 19.79
N GLU A 29 -4.44 -28.73 19.04
CA GLU A 29 -5.86 -29.07 19.17
C GLU A 29 -6.23 -29.68 20.54
N SER A 30 -5.23 -30.14 21.30
CA SER A 30 -5.45 -30.64 22.67
C SER A 30 -5.44 -29.54 23.73
N LEU A 31 -5.06 -28.31 23.38
CA LEU A 31 -5.04 -27.17 24.30
C LEU A 31 -6.44 -26.57 24.45
N THR A 32 -7.20 -27.09 25.41
CA THR A 32 -8.55 -26.57 25.75
C THR A 32 -8.51 -25.51 26.86
N ASP A 33 -7.44 -25.47 27.64
CA ASP A 33 -7.29 -24.58 28.78
C ASP A 33 -5.84 -24.11 28.91
N ILE A 34 -5.66 -22.82 29.20
CA ILE A 34 -4.41 -22.32 29.76
C ILE A 34 -4.53 -22.53 31.27
N GLU A 35 -3.71 -23.39 31.87
CA GLU A 35 -3.60 -23.50 33.32
C GLU A 35 -2.11 -23.63 33.69
N PHE A 36 -1.56 -22.65 34.41
CA PHE A 36 -0.18 -22.71 34.91
C PHE A 36 -0.19 -23.26 36.34
N VAL A 37 0.29 -24.50 36.51
CA VAL A 37 0.32 -25.20 37.81
C VAL A 37 1.50 -24.74 38.70
N GLU A 38 2.52 -24.09 38.13
CA GLU A 38 3.66 -23.52 38.87
C GLU A 38 4.11 -22.19 38.23
N ASN A 39 4.67 -21.30 39.06
CA ASN A 39 5.23 -20.01 38.64
C ASN A 39 6.55 -20.24 37.87
N LEU A 40 6.44 -20.55 36.57
CA LEU A 40 7.59 -20.83 35.69
C LEU A 40 8.42 -19.58 35.34
N GLY A 41 8.13 -18.43 35.93
CA GLY A 41 8.80 -17.17 35.62
C GLY A 41 8.49 -16.64 34.21
N VAL A 42 7.54 -17.25 33.49
CA VAL A 42 7.15 -16.85 32.14
C VAL A 42 6.59 -15.43 32.17
N THR A 43 7.15 -14.56 31.35
CA THR A 43 6.75 -13.15 31.21
C THR A 43 6.16 -12.84 29.84
N GLN A 44 6.38 -13.72 28.85
CA GLN A 44 5.79 -13.61 27.52
C GLN A 44 5.13 -14.93 27.13
N LEU A 45 3.87 -14.86 26.71
CA LEU A 45 3.11 -16.01 26.26
C LEU A 45 2.52 -15.73 24.88
N LEU A 46 2.82 -16.61 23.92
CA LEU A 46 2.33 -16.55 22.56
C LEU A 46 1.56 -17.84 22.24
N ILE A 47 0.28 -17.71 21.93
CA ILE A 47 -0.57 -18.82 21.52
C ILE A 47 -1.25 -18.47 20.20
N LYS A 48 -1.12 -19.33 19.20
CA LYS A 48 -1.77 -19.14 17.90
C LYS A 48 -2.38 -20.43 17.38
N TRP A 49 -3.52 -20.29 16.71
CA TRP A 49 -4.19 -21.38 16.00
C TRP A 49 -4.58 -22.57 16.90
N CYS A 50 -5.00 -22.32 18.14
CA CYS A 50 -5.56 -23.38 19.00
C CYS A 50 -7.03 -23.07 19.28
N SER A 51 -7.93 -24.00 18.95
CA SER A 51 -9.37 -23.81 19.13
C SER A 51 -9.84 -24.18 20.52
N GLY A 52 -10.79 -23.44 21.08
CA GLY A 52 -11.48 -23.82 22.31
C GLY A 52 -10.70 -23.49 23.59
N ILE A 53 -9.74 -22.56 23.51
CA ILE A 53 -8.98 -22.10 24.67
C ILE A 53 -9.89 -21.32 25.64
N MET A 54 -9.87 -21.69 26.91
CA MET A 54 -10.22 -20.77 28.00
C MET A 54 -8.96 -20.19 28.64
N ILE A 55 -9.02 -18.90 29.01
CA ILE A 55 -7.95 -18.22 29.72
C ILE A 55 -8.16 -18.43 31.21
N ASN A 56 -7.36 -19.28 31.84
CA ASN A 56 -7.36 -19.46 33.29
C ASN A 56 -5.92 -19.34 33.83
N ASN A 57 -5.77 -18.91 35.09
CA ASN A 57 -4.49 -18.96 35.83
C ASN A 57 -3.25 -18.46 35.07
N VAL A 58 -3.36 -17.37 34.30
CA VAL A 58 -2.21 -16.75 33.63
C VAL A 58 -1.24 -16.16 34.67
N PRO A 59 0.08 -16.32 34.52
CA PRO A 59 1.06 -15.84 35.51
C PRO A 59 0.93 -14.34 35.77
N GLN A 60 0.92 -13.95 37.04
CA GLN A 60 0.73 -12.55 37.47
C GLN A 60 1.86 -11.60 37.05
N ASN A 61 3.03 -12.14 36.74
CA ASN A 61 4.19 -11.41 36.22
C ASN A 61 4.18 -11.24 34.68
N MET A 62 3.10 -11.65 34.00
CA MET A 62 2.98 -11.54 32.54
C MET A 62 3.16 -10.10 32.08
N ALA A 63 4.12 -9.89 31.18
CA ALA A 63 4.39 -8.60 30.54
C ALA A 63 3.79 -8.54 29.13
N GLU A 64 3.77 -9.66 28.42
CA GLU A 64 3.26 -9.76 27.04
C GLU A 64 2.39 -11.00 26.87
N LEU A 65 1.18 -10.80 26.37
CA LEU A 65 0.23 -11.88 26.11
C LEU A 65 -0.31 -11.76 24.69
N THR A 66 -0.07 -12.79 23.89
CA THR A 66 -0.64 -12.94 22.56
C THR A 66 -1.45 -14.22 22.51
N ILE A 67 -2.74 -14.10 22.20
CA ILE A 67 -3.64 -15.22 21.94
C ILE A 67 -4.37 -14.88 20.65
N SER A 68 -3.94 -15.44 19.52
CA SER A 68 -4.46 -15.06 18.21
C SER A 68 -5.02 -16.25 17.44
N ASN A 69 -6.15 -16.06 16.76
CA ASN A 69 -6.82 -17.12 16.00
C ASN A 69 -7.17 -18.35 16.85
N CYS A 70 -7.80 -18.12 18.00
CA CYS A 70 -8.12 -19.15 18.98
C CYS A 70 -9.62 -19.28 19.29
N ALA A 71 -10.48 -18.57 18.53
CA ALA A 71 -11.93 -18.51 18.73
C ALA A 71 -12.36 -18.03 20.13
N LEU A 72 -11.51 -17.28 20.82
CA LEU A 72 -11.75 -16.79 22.18
C LEU A 72 -12.95 -15.82 22.21
N GLN A 73 -13.87 -15.99 23.14
CA GLN A 73 -15.08 -15.15 23.25
C GLN A 73 -15.08 -14.20 24.45
N SER A 74 -14.38 -14.56 25.53
CA SER A 74 -14.27 -13.75 26.75
C SER A 74 -12.81 -13.66 27.19
N ILE A 75 -12.50 -12.53 27.82
CA ILE A 75 -11.20 -12.22 28.42
C ILE A 75 -11.31 -11.85 29.90
N ASP A 76 -12.44 -12.10 30.56
CA ASP A 76 -12.72 -11.61 31.93
C ASP A 76 -11.65 -12.01 32.97
N ASN A 77 -10.95 -13.11 32.73
CA ASN A 77 -9.93 -13.67 33.62
C ASN A 77 -8.55 -13.01 33.50
N ILE A 78 -8.33 -12.04 32.61
CA ILE A 78 -7.04 -11.34 32.51
C ILE A 78 -6.94 -10.09 33.39
N GLY A 79 -8.01 -9.72 34.09
CA GLY A 79 -8.10 -8.44 34.80
C GLY A 79 -7.06 -8.20 35.89
N ASP A 80 -6.46 -9.26 36.43
CA ASP A 80 -5.47 -9.18 37.50
C ASP A 80 -4.02 -9.08 36.99
N LEU A 81 -3.80 -9.15 35.66
CA LEU A 81 -2.46 -9.09 35.04
C LEU A 81 -1.86 -7.67 35.09
N ALA A 82 -1.55 -7.19 36.28
CA ALA A 82 -1.16 -5.81 36.56
C ALA A 82 0.19 -5.39 35.93
N GLN A 83 1.01 -6.34 35.47
CA GLN A 83 2.28 -6.08 34.79
C GLN A 83 2.17 -6.05 33.25
N LEU A 84 1.00 -6.38 32.70
CA LEU A 84 0.82 -6.53 31.27
C LEU A 84 1.02 -5.19 30.54
N GLN A 85 1.92 -5.19 29.56
CA GLN A 85 2.28 -4.04 28.74
C GLN A 85 1.87 -4.23 27.28
N LEU A 86 1.84 -5.45 26.78
CA LEU A 86 1.39 -5.79 25.43
C LEU A 86 0.31 -6.87 25.50
N LEU A 87 -0.81 -6.61 24.83
CA LEU A 87 -1.89 -7.56 24.67
C LEU A 87 -2.31 -7.62 23.20
N ASP A 88 -2.13 -8.79 22.58
CA ASP A 88 -2.62 -9.10 21.24
C ASP A 88 -3.66 -10.22 21.31
N LEU A 89 -4.90 -9.88 20.97
CA LEU A 89 -6.03 -10.79 20.95
C LEU A 89 -6.64 -10.88 19.55
N SER A 90 -5.83 -10.65 18.51
CA SER A 90 -6.29 -10.63 17.12
C SER A 90 -6.96 -11.94 16.68
N LYS A 91 -7.90 -11.86 15.73
CA LYS A 91 -8.56 -13.01 15.11
C LYS A 91 -9.29 -13.90 16.13
N ASN A 92 -9.98 -13.29 17.07
CA ASN A 92 -10.85 -14.00 18.01
C ASN A 92 -12.30 -13.53 17.84
N ASN A 93 -13.17 -14.00 18.73
CA ASN A 93 -14.60 -13.72 18.72
C ASN A 93 -15.00 -12.90 19.97
N ILE A 94 -14.11 -12.01 20.43
CA ILE A 94 -14.32 -11.25 21.66
C ILE A 94 -15.38 -10.17 21.40
N LEU A 95 -16.37 -10.11 22.28
CA LEU A 95 -17.45 -9.12 22.18
C LEU A 95 -17.33 -7.98 23.20
N ARG A 96 -16.59 -8.20 24.29
CA ARG A 96 -16.57 -7.37 25.49
C ARG A 96 -15.16 -7.18 26.01
N VAL A 97 -14.84 -5.96 26.46
CA VAL A 97 -13.47 -5.54 26.84
C VAL A 97 -13.44 -4.71 28.12
N GLU A 98 -14.49 -4.74 28.93
CA GLU A 98 -14.58 -3.99 30.19
C GLU A 98 -13.42 -4.32 31.13
N VAL A 99 -12.98 -5.58 31.13
CA VAL A 99 -11.83 -6.06 31.91
C VAL A 99 -10.52 -5.32 31.60
N LEU A 100 -10.35 -4.82 30.37
CA LEU A 100 -9.11 -4.14 29.97
C LEU A 100 -8.86 -2.86 30.79
N THR A 101 -9.91 -2.25 31.32
CA THR A 101 -9.82 -1.04 32.19
C THR A 101 -9.01 -1.28 33.47
N LYS A 102 -8.79 -2.54 33.87
CA LYS A 102 -7.94 -2.90 35.00
C LYS A 102 -6.45 -2.92 34.66
N LEU A 103 -6.09 -2.98 33.38
CA LEU A 103 -4.73 -3.17 32.88
C LEU A 103 -3.97 -1.84 32.73
N ASN A 104 -3.70 -1.20 33.87
CA ASN A 104 -3.18 0.16 33.93
C ASN A 104 -1.77 0.36 33.33
N LYS A 105 -1.02 -0.71 33.08
CA LYS A 105 0.32 -0.66 32.46
C LYS A 105 0.33 -0.97 30.96
N LEU A 106 -0.84 -1.28 30.38
CA LEU A 106 -0.95 -1.68 28.99
C LEU A 106 -0.55 -0.53 28.04
N LYS A 107 0.49 -0.73 27.22
CA LYS A 107 0.99 0.26 26.26
C LYS A 107 0.57 -0.08 24.83
N THR A 108 0.49 -1.36 24.51
CA THR A 108 0.16 -1.87 23.18
C THR A 108 -1.05 -2.78 23.27
N LEU A 109 -2.09 -2.48 22.49
CA LEU A 109 -3.31 -3.26 22.39
C LEU A 109 -3.63 -3.57 20.92
N VAL A 110 -3.78 -4.85 20.59
CA VAL A 110 -4.16 -5.33 19.27
C VAL A 110 -5.43 -6.16 19.39
N LEU A 111 -6.51 -5.72 18.76
CA LEU A 111 -7.82 -6.38 18.76
C LEU A 111 -8.33 -6.69 17.34
N ASN A 112 -7.43 -6.69 16.35
CA ASN A 112 -7.77 -6.90 14.94
C ASN A 112 -8.67 -8.14 14.74
N ASP A 113 -9.57 -8.08 13.77
CA ASP A 113 -10.44 -9.21 13.39
C ASP A 113 -11.36 -9.73 14.52
N ASN A 114 -11.65 -8.93 15.57
CA ASN A 114 -12.71 -9.23 16.54
C ASN A 114 -14.01 -8.51 16.14
N ILE A 115 -14.75 -9.12 15.20
CA ILE A 115 -15.93 -8.50 14.59
C ILE A 115 -17.02 -8.22 15.64
N ASN A 116 -17.63 -7.03 15.59
CA ASN A 116 -18.68 -6.56 16.51
C ASN A 116 -18.27 -6.38 17.99
N ILE A 117 -16.98 -6.31 18.31
CA ILE A 117 -16.51 -5.98 19.66
C ILE A 117 -16.96 -4.58 20.08
N ASN A 118 -17.42 -4.43 21.34
CA ASN A 118 -17.72 -3.11 21.89
C ASN A 118 -16.43 -2.42 22.34
N LEU A 119 -16.08 -1.30 21.70
CA LEU A 119 -14.82 -0.58 21.94
C LEU A 119 -14.94 0.59 22.93
N GLN A 120 -16.12 0.86 23.48
CA GLN A 120 -16.34 2.08 24.30
C GLN A 120 -15.36 2.19 25.48
N GLN A 121 -15.06 1.07 26.15
CA GLN A 121 -14.16 1.03 27.30
C GLN A 121 -12.67 1.18 26.92
N VAL A 122 -12.30 0.96 25.65
CA VAL A 122 -10.93 1.20 25.18
C VAL A 122 -10.54 2.67 25.38
N GLY A 123 -11.49 3.60 25.29
CA GLY A 123 -11.27 5.03 25.55
C GLY A 123 -10.84 5.39 26.98
N GLN A 124 -10.86 4.43 27.91
CA GLN A 124 -10.37 4.61 29.29
C GLN A 124 -8.87 4.26 29.43
N LEU A 125 -8.27 3.61 28.44
CA LEU A 125 -6.89 3.13 28.46
C LEU A 125 -5.92 4.26 28.04
N VAL A 126 -5.97 5.38 28.76
CA VAL A 126 -5.27 6.64 28.42
C VAL A 126 -3.74 6.52 28.36
N GLN A 127 -3.18 5.44 28.92
CA GLN A 127 -1.76 5.11 28.89
C GLN A 127 -1.28 4.49 27.56
N LEU A 128 -2.20 4.07 26.67
CA LEU A 128 -1.87 3.41 25.41
C LEU A 128 -0.98 4.29 24.53
N ARG A 129 -0.01 3.64 23.89
CA ARG A 129 0.89 4.21 22.88
C ARG A 129 0.64 3.62 21.51
N GLU A 130 0.22 2.36 21.46
CA GLU A 130 -0.03 1.64 20.22
C GLU A 130 -1.39 0.95 20.29
N LEU A 131 -2.22 1.19 19.28
CA LEU A 131 -3.56 0.61 19.19
C LEU A 131 -3.81 0.13 17.76
N SER A 132 -4.22 -1.13 17.63
CA SER A 132 -4.59 -1.73 16.35
C SER A 132 -5.99 -2.35 16.45
N LEU A 133 -6.88 -1.89 15.57
CA LEU A 133 -8.30 -2.20 15.54
C LEU A 133 -8.76 -2.52 14.10
N ASP A 134 -7.92 -3.20 13.33
CA ASP A 134 -8.21 -3.51 11.92
C ASP A 134 -9.34 -4.55 11.80
N SER A 135 -10.18 -4.46 10.78
CA SER A 135 -11.17 -5.49 10.43
C SER A 135 -12.21 -5.81 11.51
N ILE A 136 -12.63 -4.82 12.29
CA ILE A 136 -13.66 -4.99 13.34
C ILE A 136 -15.07 -4.67 12.83
N GLY A 137 -15.18 -3.72 11.90
CA GLY A 137 -16.45 -3.31 11.28
C GLY A 137 -17.17 -2.15 11.95
N PHE A 138 -16.50 -1.35 12.79
CA PHE A 138 -17.07 -0.16 13.42
C PHE A 138 -16.99 1.08 12.50
N SER A 139 -17.81 2.10 12.79
CA SER A 139 -17.78 3.41 12.12
C SER A 139 -17.47 4.57 13.07
N GLU A 140 -17.90 4.46 14.33
CA GLU A 140 -17.79 5.51 15.35
C GLU A 140 -16.48 5.38 16.14
N ILE A 141 -15.77 6.49 16.35
CA ILE A 141 -14.43 6.51 16.96
C ILE A 141 -14.26 7.52 18.11
N GLN A 142 -15.35 8.06 18.65
CA GLN A 142 -15.32 9.09 19.70
C GLN A 142 -14.63 8.63 20.98
N PHE A 143 -14.57 7.32 21.23
CA PHE A 143 -13.82 6.77 22.35
C PHE A 143 -12.32 7.10 22.29
N LEU A 144 -11.77 7.46 21.12
CA LEU A 144 -10.36 7.81 20.96
C LEU A 144 -9.98 9.18 21.54
N ASP A 145 -10.94 10.09 21.79
CA ASP A 145 -10.66 11.49 22.17
C ASP A 145 -9.70 11.63 23.36
N LYS A 146 -9.70 10.64 24.27
CA LYS A 146 -8.89 10.64 25.50
C LYS A 146 -7.52 9.96 25.34
N LEU A 147 -7.27 9.23 24.26
CA LEU A 147 -6.06 8.41 24.05
C LEU A 147 -4.88 9.25 23.52
N THR A 148 -4.65 10.40 24.13
CA THR A 148 -3.73 11.45 23.65
C THR A 148 -2.24 11.05 23.61
N ASN A 149 -1.88 9.92 24.25
CA ASN A 149 -0.54 9.35 24.25
C ASN A 149 -0.26 8.42 23.06
N LEU A 150 -1.25 8.15 22.20
CA LEU A 150 -1.07 7.29 21.04
C LEU A 150 0.00 7.85 20.08
N GLN A 151 0.93 6.96 19.70
CA GLN A 151 2.00 7.16 18.73
C GLN A 151 1.74 6.35 17.46
N PHE A 152 1.11 5.17 17.60
CA PHE A 152 0.67 4.31 16.50
C PHE A 152 -0.82 4.03 16.61
N LEU A 153 -1.55 4.22 15.51
CA LEU A 153 -2.96 3.86 15.38
C LEU A 153 -3.23 3.20 14.04
N SER A 154 -3.78 1.99 14.07
CA SER A 154 -4.27 1.28 12.89
C SER A 154 -5.76 0.95 13.04
N MET A 155 -6.56 1.32 12.05
CA MET A 155 -7.99 1.01 11.96
C MET A 155 -8.39 0.69 10.51
N ASN A 156 -7.54 -0.04 9.79
CA ASN A 156 -7.81 -0.45 8.41
C ASN A 156 -9.06 -1.34 8.33
N GLN A 157 -9.69 -1.41 7.15
CA GLN A 157 -10.77 -2.36 6.87
C GLN A 157 -11.96 -2.23 7.84
N ASN A 158 -12.36 -0.98 8.11
CA ASN A 158 -13.53 -0.67 8.94
C ASN A 158 -14.58 0.10 8.11
N LYS A 159 -15.56 0.71 8.78
CA LYS A 159 -16.63 1.49 8.14
C LYS A 159 -16.57 2.97 8.55
N ILE A 160 -15.37 3.47 8.82
CA ILE A 160 -15.15 4.83 9.34
C ILE A 160 -15.41 5.83 8.23
N THR A 161 -16.21 6.86 8.54
CA THR A 161 -16.48 8.01 7.65
C THR A 161 -15.97 9.31 8.27
N ASN A 162 -16.11 9.47 9.59
CA ASN A 162 -15.73 10.66 10.33
C ASN A 162 -14.51 10.38 11.23
N ILE A 163 -13.44 11.14 11.00
CA ILE A 163 -12.19 11.04 11.77
C ILE A 163 -11.89 12.28 12.63
N SER A 164 -12.91 13.05 13.02
CA SER A 164 -12.74 14.28 13.83
C SER A 164 -12.02 14.04 15.16
N SER A 165 -12.30 12.92 15.83
CA SER A 165 -11.68 12.50 17.10
C SER A 165 -10.16 12.37 17.04
N ILE A 166 -9.59 12.04 15.87
CA ILE A 166 -8.14 11.90 15.70
C ILE A 166 -7.44 13.25 15.93
N SER A 167 -8.14 14.38 15.81
CA SER A 167 -7.56 15.70 16.05
C SER A 167 -6.96 15.87 17.45
N GLN A 168 -7.34 15.08 18.45
CA GLN A 168 -6.76 15.16 19.80
C GLN A 168 -5.43 14.40 19.96
N LEU A 169 -5.09 13.50 19.02
CA LEU A 169 -3.98 12.56 19.13
C LEU A 169 -2.63 13.19 18.71
N LYS A 170 -2.22 14.28 19.36
CA LYS A 170 -1.06 15.09 18.94
C LYS A 170 0.29 14.36 18.95
N GLN A 171 0.38 13.22 19.65
CA GLN A 171 1.58 12.40 19.73
C GLN A 171 1.71 11.40 18.58
N LEU A 172 0.71 11.34 17.68
CA LEU A 172 0.64 10.31 16.65
C LEU A 172 1.75 10.49 15.61
N GLU A 173 2.49 9.40 15.37
CA GLU A 173 3.60 9.32 14.43
C GLU A 173 3.22 8.47 13.21
N LYS A 174 2.37 7.45 13.38
CA LYS A 174 1.91 6.55 12.32
C LYS A 174 0.40 6.35 12.41
N LEU A 175 -0.29 6.54 11.28
CA LEU A 175 -1.74 6.40 11.18
C LEU A 175 -2.14 5.61 9.93
N TYR A 176 -2.79 4.47 10.14
CA TYR A 176 -3.28 3.60 9.06
C TYR A 176 -4.81 3.51 9.09
N LEU A 177 -5.44 3.91 7.99
CA LEU A 177 -6.89 4.07 7.83
C LEU A 177 -7.38 3.56 6.46
N SER A 178 -6.63 2.64 5.85
CA SER A 178 -6.97 2.10 4.53
C SER A 178 -8.27 1.31 4.55
N GLU A 179 -8.95 1.22 3.42
CA GLU A 179 -10.19 0.44 3.27
C GLU A 179 -11.28 0.88 4.26
N ASN A 180 -11.57 2.18 4.24
CA ASN A 180 -12.66 2.82 4.98
C ASN A 180 -13.52 3.65 4.00
N GLN A 181 -14.41 4.49 4.52
CA GLN A 181 -15.31 5.36 3.75
C GLN A 181 -15.05 6.84 4.05
N ILE A 182 -13.77 7.20 4.26
CA ILE A 182 -13.36 8.55 4.66
C ILE A 182 -13.33 9.45 3.40
N SER A 183 -14.03 10.58 3.46
CA SER A 183 -14.00 11.62 2.41
C SER A 183 -13.25 12.88 2.85
N GLU A 184 -13.26 13.19 4.16
CA GLU A 184 -12.68 14.41 4.72
C GLU A 184 -11.59 14.09 5.74
N ILE A 185 -10.42 14.73 5.59
CA ILE A 185 -9.27 14.52 6.49
C ILE A 185 -8.76 15.80 7.15
N SER A 186 -9.59 16.84 7.23
CA SER A 186 -9.22 18.14 7.80
C SER A 186 -8.80 18.07 9.29
N SER A 187 -9.23 17.04 10.01
CA SER A 187 -8.83 16.78 11.40
C SER A 187 -7.33 16.46 11.55
N LEU A 188 -6.69 15.95 10.49
CA LEU A 188 -5.29 15.54 10.51
C LEU A 188 -4.31 16.72 10.52
N LYS A 189 -4.74 17.93 10.07
CA LYS A 189 -3.86 19.11 9.89
C LYS A 189 -3.06 19.53 11.14
N THR A 190 -3.46 19.05 12.30
CA THR A 190 -2.86 19.39 13.59
C THR A 190 -1.83 18.37 14.08
N LEU A 191 -1.68 17.22 13.41
CA LEU A 191 -0.85 16.09 13.82
C LEU A 191 0.60 16.24 13.32
N LYS A 192 1.28 17.29 13.77
CA LYS A 192 2.60 17.70 13.24
C LYS A 192 3.71 16.65 13.40
N LYS A 193 3.52 15.64 14.26
CA LYS A 193 4.46 14.54 14.47
C LYS A 193 4.28 13.37 13.49
N LEU A 194 3.25 13.40 12.65
CA LEU A 194 2.96 12.31 11.75
C LEU A 194 4.08 12.15 10.72
N THR A 195 4.65 10.94 10.66
CA THR A 195 5.73 10.55 9.76
C THR A 195 5.21 9.59 8.68
N THR A 196 4.21 8.77 9.01
CA THR A 196 3.57 7.84 8.07
C THR A 196 2.05 8.00 8.11
N LEU A 197 1.45 8.23 6.94
CA LEU A 197 0.00 8.27 6.76
C LEU A 197 -0.42 7.35 5.62
N ILE A 198 -1.29 6.39 5.90
CA ILE A 198 -1.79 5.43 4.91
C ILE A 198 -3.32 5.49 4.88
N LEU A 199 -3.87 5.93 3.75
CA LEU A 199 -5.29 6.21 3.51
C LEU A 199 -5.80 5.55 2.22
N ASN A 200 -5.18 4.46 1.80
CA ASN A 200 -5.52 3.76 0.56
C ASN A 200 -6.98 3.31 0.55
N LYS A 201 -7.62 3.23 -0.62
CA LYS A 201 -8.99 2.71 -0.78
C LYS A 201 -9.99 3.41 0.15
N ASN A 202 -10.06 4.73 0.03
CA ASN A 202 -11.07 5.58 0.66
C ASN A 202 -11.83 6.35 -0.42
N ILE A 203 -12.61 7.35 -0.04
CA ILE A 203 -13.38 8.20 -0.97
C ILE A 203 -12.90 9.65 -0.95
N ILE A 204 -11.60 9.87 -0.73
CA ILE A 204 -11.00 11.20 -0.60
C ILE A 204 -10.85 11.83 -1.98
N TYR A 205 -11.36 13.05 -2.13
CA TYR A 205 -11.23 13.84 -3.36
C TYR A 205 -10.52 15.19 -3.13
N ASN A 206 -10.50 15.66 -1.88
CA ASN A 206 -9.80 16.87 -1.44
C ASN A 206 -9.17 16.63 -0.05
N PHE A 207 -8.07 17.32 0.23
CA PHE A 207 -7.34 17.16 1.49
C PHE A 207 -6.55 18.42 1.88
N ASP A 208 -6.20 18.54 3.15
CA ASP A 208 -5.37 19.62 3.68
C ASP A 208 -4.26 19.03 4.56
N LEU A 209 -3.05 18.95 4.01
CA LEU A 209 -1.88 18.38 4.67
C LEU A 209 -0.69 19.35 4.73
N TYR A 210 -0.86 20.63 4.39
CA TYR A 210 0.25 21.60 4.25
C TYR A 210 1.15 21.69 5.50
N ASN A 211 0.60 21.43 6.67
CA ASN A 211 1.29 21.56 7.96
C ASN A 211 1.98 20.27 8.43
N LEU A 212 1.80 19.14 7.74
CA LEU A 212 2.37 17.84 8.15
C LEU A 212 3.80 17.64 7.65
N THR A 213 4.64 18.65 7.87
CA THR A 213 6.01 18.73 7.34
C THR A 213 6.96 17.61 7.81
N SER A 214 6.58 16.84 8.84
CA SER A 214 7.32 15.66 9.32
C SER A 214 7.02 14.40 8.52
N LEU A 215 6.06 14.42 7.58
CA LEU A 215 5.71 13.26 6.77
C LEU A 215 6.89 12.80 5.91
N ILE A 216 7.17 11.50 6.03
CA ILE A 216 8.19 10.77 5.26
C ILE A 216 7.49 9.85 4.24
N SER A 217 6.36 9.24 4.61
CA SER A 217 5.59 8.34 3.75
C SER A 217 4.12 8.70 3.73
N LEU A 218 3.57 8.87 2.53
CA LEU A 218 2.16 9.14 2.29
C LEU A 218 1.61 8.20 1.23
N GLU A 219 0.55 7.47 1.58
CA GLU A 219 -0.16 6.58 0.66
C GLU A 219 -1.64 6.97 0.59
N LEU A 220 -2.10 7.23 -0.64
CA LEU A 220 -3.45 7.67 -0.98
C LEU A 220 -3.93 6.95 -2.26
N ASN A 221 -3.50 5.70 -2.45
CA ASN A 221 -3.90 4.88 -3.59
C ASN A 221 -5.42 4.64 -3.58
N ASP A 222 -6.01 4.38 -4.74
CA ASP A 222 -7.43 4.04 -4.87
C ASP A 222 -8.34 5.08 -4.18
N ASN A 223 -8.20 6.33 -4.56
CA ASN A 223 -9.02 7.46 -4.10
C ASN A 223 -9.52 8.24 -5.33
N PHE A 224 -10.09 9.43 -5.12
CA PHE A 224 -10.65 10.28 -6.18
C PHE A 224 -9.89 11.61 -6.32
N LEU A 225 -8.59 11.62 -6.02
CA LEU A 225 -7.80 12.83 -5.99
C LEU A 225 -7.59 13.39 -7.40
N THR A 226 -7.69 14.71 -7.52
CA THR A 226 -7.38 15.47 -8.75
C THR A 226 -6.30 16.53 -8.53
N ASN A 227 -6.19 17.06 -7.31
CA ASN A 227 -5.29 18.16 -6.95
C ASN A 227 -4.25 17.71 -5.91
N LEU A 228 -2.97 18.05 -6.17
CA LEU A 228 -1.84 17.73 -5.29
C LEU A 228 -1.23 18.97 -4.59
N HIS A 229 -1.82 20.16 -4.73
CA HIS A 229 -1.32 21.36 -4.04
C HIS A 229 -1.10 21.19 -2.53
N PRO A 230 -1.97 20.48 -1.79
CA PRO A 230 -1.81 20.32 -0.33
C PRO A 230 -0.60 19.51 0.14
N ILE A 231 0.14 18.86 -0.76
CA ILE A 231 1.43 18.22 -0.44
C ILE A 231 2.67 19.04 -0.83
N SER A 232 2.50 20.22 -1.44
CA SER A 232 3.63 21.01 -2.00
C SER A 232 4.67 21.48 -0.96
N SER A 233 4.31 21.53 0.32
CA SER A 233 5.19 21.91 1.44
C SER A 233 5.92 20.73 2.11
N LEU A 234 5.61 19.49 1.73
CA LEU A 234 6.09 18.27 2.42
C LEU A 234 7.51 17.86 2.01
N LYS A 235 8.48 18.74 2.21
CA LYS A 235 9.86 18.58 1.71
C LYS A 235 10.60 17.33 2.22
N ASN A 236 10.18 16.76 3.35
CA ASN A 236 10.74 15.53 3.93
C ASN A 236 10.14 14.25 3.33
N LEU A 237 9.14 14.37 2.45
CA LEU A 237 8.46 13.22 1.87
C LEU A 237 9.42 12.43 0.98
N GLN A 238 9.54 11.15 1.27
CA GLN A 238 10.44 10.20 0.61
C GLN A 238 9.67 9.17 -0.23
N VAL A 239 8.51 8.75 0.27
CA VAL A 239 7.62 7.79 -0.38
C VAL A 239 6.25 8.45 -0.60
N LEU A 240 5.80 8.47 -1.86
CA LEU A 240 4.49 8.97 -2.23
C LEU A 240 3.80 7.98 -3.18
N LEU A 241 2.71 7.36 -2.71
CA LEU A 241 1.90 6.44 -3.49
C LEU A 241 0.51 7.04 -3.74
N LEU A 242 0.18 7.21 -5.02
CA LEU A 242 -1.03 7.88 -5.52
C LEU A 242 -1.65 7.09 -6.70
N ASP A 243 -1.47 5.78 -6.76
CA ASP A 243 -2.02 4.99 -7.86
C ASP A 243 -3.56 4.94 -7.83
N ASN A 244 -4.16 4.72 -9.01
CA ASN A 244 -5.61 4.64 -9.18
C ASN A 244 -6.33 5.88 -8.62
N ASN A 245 -6.00 7.05 -9.18
CA ASN A 245 -6.62 8.34 -8.87
C ASN A 245 -7.00 9.07 -10.17
N ASN A 246 -7.47 10.32 -10.06
CA ASN A 246 -7.89 11.15 -11.19
C ASN A 246 -6.91 12.32 -11.44
N ILE A 247 -5.64 12.16 -11.09
CA ILE A 247 -4.64 13.23 -11.15
C ILE A 247 -4.26 13.54 -12.60
N THR A 248 -4.31 14.81 -12.96
CA THR A 248 -3.83 15.32 -14.27
C THR A 248 -2.56 16.15 -14.12
N GLU A 249 -2.45 16.93 -13.05
CA GLU A 249 -1.36 17.87 -12.81
C GLU A 249 -0.51 17.46 -11.62
N ILE A 250 0.81 17.44 -11.83
CA ILE A 250 1.79 17.04 -10.81
C ILE A 250 2.81 18.15 -10.50
N TYR A 251 2.57 19.39 -10.95
CA TYR A 251 3.43 20.53 -10.64
C TYR A 251 3.71 20.75 -9.13
N PRO A 252 2.77 20.47 -8.20
CA PRO A 252 3.05 20.53 -6.76
C PRO A 252 4.21 19.65 -6.28
N LEU A 253 4.62 18.63 -7.04
CA LEU A 253 5.73 17.74 -6.70
C LEU A 253 7.11 18.37 -6.91
N ARG A 254 7.22 19.51 -7.62
CA ARG A 254 8.48 20.08 -8.13
C ARG A 254 9.59 20.30 -7.09
N ASN A 255 9.20 20.49 -5.83
CA ASN A 255 10.11 20.81 -4.72
C ASN A 255 10.25 19.66 -3.70
N LEU A 256 9.64 18.50 -3.96
CA LEU A 256 9.72 17.34 -3.06
C LEU A 256 11.01 16.55 -3.32
N THR A 257 12.15 17.23 -3.18
CA THR A 257 13.47 16.75 -3.60
C THR A 257 13.96 15.52 -2.83
N SER A 258 13.36 15.22 -1.68
CA SER A 258 13.66 14.03 -0.88
C SER A 258 12.98 12.75 -1.40
N LEU A 259 12.07 12.87 -2.39
CA LEU A 259 11.39 11.70 -2.96
C LEU A 259 12.39 10.75 -3.60
N TYR A 260 12.36 9.49 -3.15
CA TYR A 260 13.06 8.39 -3.82
C TYR A 260 12.09 7.39 -4.45
N LYS A 261 10.83 7.31 -3.99
CA LYS A 261 9.80 6.44 -4.54
C LYS A 261 8.50 7.20 -4.81
N LEU A 262 8.04 7.17 -6.05
CA LEU A 262 6.80 7.79 -6.52
C LEU A 262 5.99 6.80 -7.36
N ASN A 263 4.75 6.53 -6.96
CA ASN A 263 3.81 5.74 -7.74
C ASN A 263 2.61 6.60 -8.14
N LEU A 264 2.42 6.78 -9.44
CA LEU A 264 1.35 7.55 -10.07
C LEU A 264 0.59 6.70 -11.10
N LYS A 265 0.67 5.37 -10.99
CA LYS A 265 -0.01 4.43 -11.91
C LYS A 265 -1.51 4.74 -12.01
N ASN A 266 -2.08 4.56 -13.19
CA ASN A 266 -3.50 4.69 -13.47
C ASN A 266 -4.04 6.06 -13.04
N ASN A 267 -3.50 7.10 -13.67
CA ASN A 267 -3.91 8.50 -13.56
C ASN A 267 -4.08 9.07 -14.98
N ARG A 268 -4.15 10.41 -15.11
CA ARG A 268 -4.38 11.10 -16.38
C ARG A 268 -3.26 12.09 -16.71
N ILE A 269 -2.04 11.79 -16.26
CA ILE A 269 -0.88 12.69 -16.34
C ILE A 269 -0.31 12.71 -17.77
N THR A 270 0.02 13.91 -18.25
CA THR A 270 0.63 14.14 -19.57
C THR A 270 2.02 14.78 -19.47
N ASP A 271 2.17 15.77 -18.59
CA ASP A 271 3.40 16.55 -18.40
C ASP A 271 4.21 16.07 -17.18
N LEU A 272 5.49 15.82 -17.41
CA LEU A 272 6.45 15.34 -16.42
C LEU A 272 7.52 16.39 -16.06
N TYR A 273 7.44 17.61 -16.60
CA TYR A 273 8.51 18.60 -16.48
C TYR A 273 8.86 18.94 -15.03
N CYS A 274 7.88 18.91 -14.12
CA CYS A 274 8.12 19.16 -12.69
C CYS A 274 9.04 18.12 -12.03
N LEU A 275 9.19 16.92 -12.61
CA LEU A 275 10.00 15.84 -12.04
C LEU A 275 11.50 16.00 -12.34
N LYS A 276 11.89 16.84 -13.30
CA LYS A 276 13.26 16.93 -13.83
C LYS A 276 14.37 17.16 -12.79
N ASN A 277 14.04 17.78 -11.66
CA ASN A 277 14.99 18.12 -10.59
C ASN A 277 14.92 17.17 -9.38
N LEU A 278 14.09 16.11 -9.43
CA LEU A 278 13.98 15.12 -8.36
C LEU A 278 15.12 14.11 -8.47
N ILE A 279 16.36 14.57 -8.32
CA ILE A 279 17.59 13.79 -8.56
C ILE A 279 17.75 12.55 -7.67
N HIS A 280 17.02 12.47 -6.55
CA HIS A 280 17.00 11.32 -5.66
C HIS A 280 15.92 10.29 -6.01
N LEU A 281 15.08 10.57 -7.02
CA LEU A 281 14.00 9.67 -7.44
C LEU A 281 14.56 8.43 -8.11
N ARG A 282 14.45 7.28 -7.44
CA ARG A 282 14.98 5.98 -7.88
C ARG A 282 13.91 5.05 -8.42
N SER A 283 12.70 5.13 -7.89
CA SER A 283 11.58 4.28 -8.29
C SER A 283 10.42 5.16 -8.74
N LEU A 284 10.07 5.10 -10.03
CA LEU A 284 8.97 5.84 -10.62
C LEU A 284 8.03 4.89 -11.37
N CYS A 285 6.76 4.88 -10.99
CA CYS A 285 5.70 4.17 -11.71
C CYS A 285 4.69 5.16 -12.30
N LEU A 286 4.61 5.20 -13.63
CA LEU A 286 3.71 6.06 -14.41
C LEU A 286 2.81 5.22 -15.33
N ASN A 287 2.63 3.93 -15.02
CA ASN A 287 1.83 3.04 -15.87
C ASN A 287 0.41 3.55 -16.04
N LYS A 288 -0.22 3.28 -17.19
CA LYS A 288 -1.62 3.66 -17.45
C LYS A 288 -1.85 5.17 -17.23
N ASN A 289 -1.02 5.99 -17.86
CA ASN A 289 -1.18 7.45 -17.88
C ASN A 289 -1.32 7.92 -19.34
N ARG A 290 -1.18 9.22 -19.57
CA ARG A 290 -1.29 9.86 -20.88
C ARG A 290 0.02 10.55 -21.28
N VAL A 291 1.16 10.08 -20.78
CA VAL A 291 2.47 10.68 -21.02
C VAL A 291 2.85 10.52 -22.49
N ILE A 292 3.33 11.61 -23.09
CA ILE A 292 3.83 11.62 -24.48
C ILE A 292 5.34 11.90 -24.50
N ASN A 293 5.81 12.81 -23.65
CA ASN A 293 7.20 13.25 -23.60
C ASN A 293 7.89 12.84 -22.30
N ILE A 294 8.96 12.07 -22.42
CA ILE A 294 9.80 11.59 -21.32
C ILE A 294 11.12 12.34 -21.19
N GLN A 295 11.39 13.37 -22.01
CA GLN A 295 12.60 14.18 -21.93
C GLN A 295 12.94 14.67 -20.51
N PRO A 296 11.97 15.10 -19.67
CA PRO A 296 12.26 15.50 -18.28
C PRO A 296 12.88 14.41 -17.42
N LEU A 297 12.71 13.13 -17.78
CA LEU A 297 13.21 11.99 -17.02
C LEU A 297 14.64 11.60 -17.41
N LEU A 298 15.17 12.06 -18.55
CA LEU A 298 16.44 11.59 -19.13
C LEU A 298 17.68 11.88 -18.27
N GLN A 299 17.60 12.85 -17.36
CA GLN A 299 18.70 13.23 -16.46
C GLN A 299 18.63 12.52 -15.10
N LEU A 300 17.57 11.76 -14.85
CA LEU A 300 17.36 11.05 -13.59
C LEU A 300 17.89 9.63 -13.70
N ASN A 301 18.34 9.09 -12.56
CA ASN A 301 18.92 7.74 -12.50
C ASN A 301 17.97 6.82 -11.71
N PHE A 302 17.21 6.01 -12.45
CA PHE A 302 16.19 5.11 -11.90
C PHE A 302 16.73 3.68 -11.74
N ASP A 303 16.45 3.09 -10.58
CA ASP A 303 16.57 1.65 -10.37
C ASP A 303 15.35 0.94 -10.98
N PHE A 304 14.17 1.57 -10.89
CA PHE A 304 12.91 1.07 -11.41
C PHE A 304 12.12 2.18 -12.10
N LEU A 305 11.85 2.02 -13.40
CA LEU A 305 11.03 2.95 -14.18
C LEU A 305 9.94 2.18 -14.96
N TYR A 306 8.69 2.41 -14.59
CA TYR A 306 7.53 1.79 -15.22
C TYR A 306 6.75 2.84 -16.01
N LEU A 307 6.61 2.64 -17.32
CA LEU A 307 5.98 3.57 -18.28
C LEU A 307 4.91 2.91 -19.16
N GLN A 308 4.50 1.67 -18.86
CA GLN A 308 3.59 0.89 -19.68
C GLN A 308 2.23 1.60 -19.84
N HIS A 309 1.57 1.41 -20.98
CA HIS A 309 0.25 2.00 -21.28
C HIS A 309 0.26 3.53 -21.17
N ASN A 310 1.16 4.18 -21.91
CA ASN A 310 1.21 5.62 -22.16
C ASN A 310 1.18 5.89 -23.68
N TYR A 311 1.25 7.16 -24.09
CA TYR A 311 1.26 7.59 -25.49
C TYR A 311 2.66 8.08 -25.93
N ILE A 312 3.71 7.42 -25.46
CA ILE A 312 5.11 7.83 -25.73
C ILE A 312 5.42 7.54 -27.20
N GLN A 313 5.55 8.58 -28.00
CA GLN A 313 5.74 8.47 -29.46
C GLN A 313 7.21 8.29 -29.86
N GLN A 314 8.16 8.58 -28.96
CA GLN A 314 9.59 8.61 -29.27
C GLN A 314 10.43 8.07 -28.10
N PHE A 315 10.96 6.86 -28.24
CA PHE A 315 11.97 6.31 -27.34
C PHE A 315 13.37 6.72 -27.80
N TYR A 316 13.67 8.02 -27.80
CA TYR A 316 15.05 8.44 -28.04
C TYR A 316 15.86 8.27 -26.75
N LYS A 317 16.83 7.35 -26.77
CA LYS A 317 17.97 7.33 -25.83
C LYS A 317 17.65 7.16 -24.34
N LEU A 318 16.68 6.33 -23.97
CA LEU A 318 16.71 5.78 -22.60
C LEU A 318 17.72 4.63 -22.56
N GLN A 319 18.91 4.88 -22.00
CA GLN A 319 19.77 3.80 -21.50
C GLN A 319 19.12 3.24 -20.23
N VAL A 320 18.06 2.44 -20.39
CA VAL A 320 17.38 1.80 -19.28
C VAL A 320 17.47 0.31 -19.53
N GLU A 321 18.44 -0.34 -18.89
CA GLU A 321 18.62 -1.80 -18.93
C GLU A 321 17.48 -2.56 -18.24
N ASN A 322 16.55 -1.87 -17.57
CA ASN A 322 15.48 -2.47 -16.76
C ASN A 322 14.07 -1.92 -17.10
N ILE A 323 13.67 -1.95 -18.37
CA ILE A 323 12.24 -1.85 -18.72
C ILE A 323 11.62 -3.24 -18.57
N PHE A 324 10.97 -3.51 -17.44
CA PHE A 324 10.24 -4.76 -17.25
C PHE A 324 8.98 -4.77 -18.13
N GLN A 325 8.99 -5.53 -19.23
CA GLN A 325 7.80 -5.83 -20.04
C GLN A 325 7.33 -7.25 -19.72
N ASP A 326 6.26 -7.40 -18.95
CA ASP A 326 5.36 -8.57 -18.92
C ASP A 326 4.11 -8.17 -18.09
N ASP A 327 2.87 -8.56 -18.36
CA ASP A 327 2.38 -9.72 -19.11
C ASP A 327 1.66 -9.38 -20.42
N GLN A 328 2.02 -10.11 -21.48
CA GLN A 328 1.27 -10.25 -22.71
C GLN A 328 0.00 -11.08 -22.47
N GLU A 329 -1.18 -10.45 -22.44
CA GLU A 329 -2.39 -11.23 -22.77
C GLU A 329 -3.53 -10.46 -23.46
N ASN A 330 -3.53 -9.13 -23.55
CA ASN A 330 -4.66 -8.40 -24.17
C ASN A 330 -4.29 -7.14 -25.00
N ALA A 331 -3.15 -7.14 -25.69
CA ALA A 331 -2.86 -6.07 -26.66
C ALA A 331 -3.63 -6.30 -27.98
N PRO A 332 -4.34 -5.28 -28.54
CA PRO A 332 -5.01 -5.37 -29.83
C PRO A 332 -4.03 -5.75 -30.95
N ALA A 333 -4.48 -6.56 -31.91
CA ALA A 333 -3.65 -7.19 -32.94
C ALA A 333 -2.77 -6.21 -33.76
N GLU A 334 -3.19 -4.95 -33.87
CA GLU A 334 -2.45 -3.89 -34.57
C GLU A 334 -1.17 -3.45 -33.82
N LEU A 335 -1.16 -3.50 -32.48
CA LEU A 335 0.03 -3.21 -31.67
C LEU A 335 1.03 -4.38 -31.65
N LYS A 336 0.55 -5.63 -31.76
CA LYS A 336 1.42 -6.80 -31.96
C LYS A 336 2.17 -6.72 -33.30
N LEU A 337 1.52 -6.21 -34.34
CA LEU A 337 2.13 -6.00 -35.66
C LEU A 337 3.13 -4.84 -35.67
N LEU A 338 2.97 -3.83 -34.80
CA LEU A 338 3.90 -2.71 -34.68
C LEU A 338 5.14 -3.08 -33.85
N ASN A 339 4.96 -3.83 -32.75
CA ASN A 339 6.08 -4.31 -31.93
C ASN A 339 6.97 -5.30 -32.68
N SER A 340 6.40 -6.23 -33.48
CA SER A 340 7.20 -7.14 -34.32
C SER A 340 7.98 -6.40 -35.41
N LYS A 341 7.46 -5.26 -35.89
CA LYS A 341 8.18 -4.37 -36.82
C LYS A 341 9.31 -3.58 -36.15
N ILE A 342 9.20 -3.27 -34.85
CA ILE A 342 10.23 -2.58 -34.08
C ILE A 342 11.38 -3.54 -33.70
N GLU A 343 11.08 -4.78 -33.35
CA GLU A 343 12.11 -5.83 -33.14
C GLU A 343 12.92 -6.07 -34.41
N ALA A 344 12.27 -6.11 -35.58
CA ALA A 344 12.95 -6.21 -36.87
C ALA A 344 13.88 -5.01 -37.16
N ILE A 345 13.59 -3.81 -36.65
CA ILE A 345 14.47 -2.63 -36.78
C ILE A 345 15.66 -2.71 -35.80
N HIS A 346 15.46 -3.34 -34.64
CA HIS A 346 16.51 -3.58 -33.66
C HIS A 346 17.54 -4.63 -34.13
N ASP A 347 17.11 -5.61 -34.93
CA ASP A 347 18.01 -6.56 -35.62
C ASP A 347 18.79 -5.89 -36.77
N VAL A 348 18.19 -4.92 -37.45
CA VAL A 348 18.86 -4.16 -38.53
C VAL A 348 19.99 -3.27 -37.99
N SER A 349 19.83 -2.66 -36.83
CA SER A 349 20.88 -1.87 -36.18
C SER A 349 22.01 -2.76 -35.62
N LEU A 350 21.70 -4.00 -35.21
CA LEU A 350 22.71 -5.02 -34.87
C LEU A 350 23.48 -5.54 -36.09
N LEU A 351 22.82 -5.65 -37.26
CA LEU A 351 23.47 -6.01 -38.53
C LEU A 351 24.36 -4.87 -39.09
N GLN A 352 23.97 -3.60 -38.89
CA GLN A 352 24.80 -2.45 -39.27
C GLN A 352 26.14 -2.41 -38.50
N ASN A 353 26.15 -2.85 -37.23
CA ASN A 353 27.38 -2.93 -36.42
C ASN A 353 28.27 -4.15 -36.74
N LYS A 354 27.78 -5.14 -37.50
CA LYS A 354 28.58 -6.28 -37.98
C LYS A 354 29.07 -6.14 -39.44
N GLN A 355 28.74 -5.05 -40.13
CA GLN A 355 29.05 -4.83 -41.56
C GLN A 355 30.37 -4.10 -41.85
N CYS A 356 31.45 -4.45 -41.14
CA CYS A 356 32.82 -4.09 -41.57
C CYS A 356 33.49 -5.17 -42.44
N GLN A 357 32.75 -6.08 -43.08
CA GLN A 357 33.32 -7.14 -43.94
C GLN A 357 32.63 -7.26 -45.31
N MET A 358 33.02 -6.35 -46.19
CA MET A 358 33.29 -6.46 -47.64
C MET A 358 32.49 -7.29 -48.67
N ASN A 359 31.38 -7.97 -48.42
CA ASN A 359 30.68 -8.70 -49.51
C ASN A 359 29.16 -8.59 -49.42
N ASN A 360 28.52 -7.69 -50.19
CA ASN A 360 27.16 -7.86 -50.78
C ASN A 360 26.56 -6.55 -51.36
N LYS A 361 27.24 -5.92 -52.32
CA LYS A 361 26.72 -4.73 -53.03
C LYS A 361 25.48 -5.04 -53.90
N GLN A 362 25.34 -6.28 -54.37
CA GLN A 362 24.22 -6.73 -55.22
C GLN A 362 22.94 -7.05 -54.42
N LEU A 363 23.06 -7.62 -53.22
CA LEU A 363 21.93 -7.91 -52.34
C LEU A 363 21.30 -6.62 -51.78
N PHE A 364 22.14 -5.61 -51.53
CA PHE A 364 21.74 -4.28 -51.07
C PHE A 364 20.90 -3.53 -52.12
N GLN A 365 21.24 -3.61 -53.40
CA GLN A 365 20.47 -2.99 -54.48
C GLN A 365 19.09 -3.65 -54.68
N GLN A 366 18.98 -4.97 -54.51
CA GLN A 366 17.70 -5.68 -54.60
C GLN A 366 16.77 -5.39 -53.40
N GLN A 367 17.33 -5.17 -52.20
CA GLN A 367 16.55 -4.84 -51.01
C GLN A 367 16.06 -3.39 -50.99
N ILE A 368 16.85 -2.44 -51.50
CA ILE A 368 16.39 -1.05 -51.70
C ILE A 368 15.24 -0.97 -52.71
N ALA A 369 15.27 -1.75 -53.79
CA ALA A 369 14.18 -1.81 -54.77
C ALA A 369 12.87 -2.33 -54.13
N LYS A 370 12.94 -3.29 -53.20
CA LYS A 370 11.77 -3.80 -52.46
C LYS A 370 11.23 -2.77 -51.46
N ILE A 371 12.09 -1.99 -50.81
CA ILE A 371 11.69 -0.90 -49.90
C ILE A 371 11.02 0.24 -50.69
N GLY A 372 11.49 0.55 -51.90
CA GLY A 372 10.86 1.53 -52.79
C GLY A 372 9.42 1.16 -53.16
N ILE A 373 9.18 -0.11 -53.51
CA ILE A 373 7.83 -0.63 -53.81
C ILE A 373 6.93 -0.59 -52.57
N TYR A 374 7.48 -0.84 -51.37
CA TYR A 374 6.73 -0.83 -50.12
C TYR A 374 6.33 0.59 -49.68
N LEU A 375 7.19 1.58 -49.87
CA LEU A 375 6.90 2.99 -49.60
C LEU A 375 5.85 3.55 -50.57
N GLN A 376 5.87 3.11 -51.83
CA GLN A 376 4.87 3.47 -52.83
C GLN A 376 3.50 2.85 -52.53
N GLY A 377 3.47 1.64 -51.96
CA GLY A 377 2.25 1.04 -51.41
C GLY A 377 1.66 1.83 -50.23
N VAL A 378 2.50 2.28 -49.29
CA VAL A 378 2.05 3.09 -48.14
C VAL A 378 1.54 4.46 -48.59
N GLN A 379 2.18 5.11 -49.57
CA GLN A 379 1.68 6.35 -50.17
C GLN A 379 0.33 6.16 -50.86
N ASN A 380 0.13 5.09 -51.63
CA ASN A 380 -1.15 4.81 -52.28
C ASN A 380 -2.28 4.53 -51.27
N THR A 381 -1.95 3.89 -50.14
CA THR A 381 -2.92 3.64 -49.06
C THR A 381 -3.31 4.93 -48.33
N MET A 382 -2.35 5.84 -48.12
CA MET A 382 -2.62 7.17 -47.56
C MET A 382 -3.44 8.06 -48.53
N ILE A 383 -3.19 7.96 -49.84
CA ILE A 383 -4.00 8.65 -50.85
C ILE A 383 -5.44 8.10 -50.86
N GLN A 384 -5.63 6.78 -50.79
CA GLN A 384 -6.96 6.17 -50.70
C GLN A 384 -7.71 6.59 -49.43
N LEU A 385 -7.05 6.63 -48.28
CA LEU A 385 -7.65 7.10 -47.03
C LEU A 385 -8.02 8.60 -47.08
N SER A 386 -7.21 9.42 -47.76
CA SER A 386 -7.53 10.85 -47.96
C SER A 386 -8.75 11.07 -48.88
N SER A 387 -8.92 10.24 -49.92
CA SER A 387 -10.11 10.29 -50.78
C SER A 387 -11.39 9.82 -50.08
N ILE A 388 -11.30 8.86 -49.15
CA ILE A 388 -12.45 8.39 -48.35
C ILE A 388 -12.91 9.48 -47.36
N PHE A 389 -11.98 10.26 -46.81
CA PHE A 389 -12.29 11.42 -45.96
C PHE A 389 -12.86 12.61 -46.74
N ALA A 390 -12.50 12.78 -48.02
CA ALA A 390 -13.05 13.83 -48.87
C ALA A 390 -14.49 13.54 -49.33
N MET A 391 -14.86 12.27 -49.53
CA MET A 391 -16.22 11.87 -49.94
C MET A 391 -17.25 11.91 -48.81
N SER A 392 -16.81 11.93 -47.54
CA SER A 392 -17.71 11.96 -46.37
C SER A 392 -18.14 13.37 -45.93
N PHE A 393 -17.69 14.42 -46.63
CA PHE A 393 -18.00 15.82 -46.33
C PHE A 393 -18.85 16.53 -47.42
N GLN A 394 -19.37 15.82 -48.41
CA GLN A 394 -20.04 16.42 -49.57
C GLN A 394 -21.55 16.14 -49.75
N GLU A 395 -22.25 15.51 -48.81
CA GLU A 395 -23.71 15.34 -48.93
C GLU A 395 -24.51 16.06 -47.83
N GLU A 396 -25.44 16.89 -48.31
CA GLU A 396 -26.57 17.56 -47.64
C GLU A 396 -26.35 18.91 -46.91
N ILE A 397 -26.16 19.95 -47.72
CA ILE A 397 -26.86 21.24 -47.48
C ILE A 397 -28.01 21.32 -48.50
N PRO A 398 -29.29 21.29 -48.10
CA PRO A 398 -30.38 21.72 -48.98
C PRO A 398 -30.63 23.22 -48.77
N SER A 399 -30.46 23.97 -49.85
CA SER A 399 -30.91 25.34 -50.03
C SER A 399 -32.43 25.37 -50.26
N GLN A 400 -33.18 26.00 -49.34
CA GLN A 400 -34.29 26.92 -49.62
C GLN A 400 -34.73 27.65 -48.35
#